data_AF-A0AA88D9S3-F1
#
_entry.id   AF-A0AA88D9S3-F1
#
_cell.length_a   1.000
_cell.length_b   1.000
_cell.length_c   1.000
_cell.angle_alpha   90.00
_cell.angle_beta   90.00
_cell.angle_gamma   90.00
#
_symmetry.space_group_name_H-M   'P 1'
#
loop_
_entity.id
_entity.type
_entity.pdbx_description
1 polymer ?
#
loop_
_entity_poly.entity_id
_entity_poly.type
_entity_poly.pdbx_seq_one_letter_code
_entity_poly.pdbx_strand_id
1 'polypeptide(L)'
;MAGKLAVVVVSVGYHLAPMHRLPAASDDSVVALNWIKSADDVWLRRFDDVSKCFLMGTCAGGNISYHAGLRASNAVDDFVPLKIGGLILHHPLFGGVQKAASELTI
;
A
#
# COMPACT_ATOMS: atom_id res chain seq x y z
N MET A 1 -4.28 -14.43 -5.74
CA MET A 1 -4.23 -13.19 -6.53
C MET A 1 -3.26 -13.33 -7.70
N ALA A 2 -1.95 -13.49 -7.47
CA ALA A 2 -0.96 -13.67 -8.53
C ALA A 2 -1.21 -14.88 -9.46
N GLY A 3 -1.70 -16.03 -8.96
CA GLY A 3 -1.95 -17.19 -9.82
C GLY A 3 -3.09 -17.05 -10.85
N LYS A 4 -3.88 -15.97 -10.79
CA LYS A 4 -5.00 -15.70 -11.72
C LYS A 4 -4.80 -14.42 -12.54
N LEU A 5 -3.74 -13.66 -12.25
CA LEU A 5 -3.44 -12.37 -12.85
C LEU A 5 -1.97 -12.38 -13.25
N ALA A 6 -1.62 -11.90 -14.45
CA ALA A 6 -0.22 -11.77 -14.86
C ALA A 6 0.45 -10.57 -14.15
N VAL A 7 0.61 -10.68 -12.82
CA VAL A 7 1.11 -9.61 -11.95
C VAL A 7 2.06 -10.17 -10.89
N VAL A 8 2.93 -9.31 -10.41
CA VAL A 8 3.76 -9.54 -9.24
C VAL A 8 3.06 -8.98 -8.01
N VAL A 9 3.12 -9.72 -6.91
CA VAL A 9 2.61 -9.24 -5.64
C VAL A 9 3.78 -9.12 -4.67
N VAL A 10 4.09 -7.89 -4.27
CA VAL A 10 4.98 -7.61 -3.15
C VAL A 10 4.11 -7.44 -1.91
N SER A 11 4.10 -8.46 -1.04
CA SER A 11 3.37 -8.40 0.23
C SER A 11 4.29 -7.83 1.32
N VAL A 12 3.98 -6.62 1.80
CA VAL A 12 4.82 -5.92 2.78
C VAL A 12 4.59 -6.50 4.18
N GLY A 13 5.64 -7.02 4.80
CA GLY A 13 5.64 -7.39 6.22
C GLY A 13 5.85 -6.15 7.09
N TYR A 14 4.78 -5.40 7.34
CA TYR A 14 4.84 -4.17 8.13
C TYR A 14 4.79 -4.43 9.64
N HIS A 15 5.28 -3.46 10.43
CA HIS A 15 5.26 -3.49 11.87
C HIS A 15 3.84 -3.45 12.43
N LEU A 16 3.61 -4.22 13.50
CA LEU A 16 2.29 -4.38 14.12
C LEU A 16 2.14 -3.54 15.40
N ALA A 17 0.95 -2.99 15.57
CA ALA A 17 0.47 -2.48 16.85
C ALA A 17 0.23 -3.65 17.83
N PRO A 18 0.35 -3.43 19.16
CA PRO A 18 0.58 -2.15 19.83
C PRO A 18 2.05 -1.72 19.90
N MET A 19 3.00 -2.59 19.58
CA MET A 19 4.44 -2.31 19.71
C MET A 19 4.91 -1.17 18.82
N HIS A 20 4.33 -1.07 17.62
CA HIS A 20 4.57 0.01 16.67
C HIS A 20 3.23 0.58 16.26
N ARG A 21 2.77 1.60 16.99
CA ARG A 21 1.49 2.28 16.68
C ARG A 21 1.58 3.02 15.35
N LEU A 22 0.43 3.38 14.79
CA LEU A 22 0.38 4.26 13.61
C LEU A 22 1.18 5.54 13.87
N PRO A 23 1.95 6.04 12.89
CA PRO A 23 1.91 5.69 11.46
C PRO A 23 2.84 4.55 10.98
N ALA A 24 3.48 3.79 11.87
CA ALA A 24 4.56 2.84 11.53
C ALA A 24 4.28 1.94 10.31
N ALA A 25 3.11 1.29 10.24
CA ALA A 25 2.78 0.41 9.12
C ALA A 25 2.68 1.15 7.76
N SER A 26 2.28 2.41 7.76
CA SER A 26 2.31 3.27 6.57
C SER A 26 3.74 3.70 6.23
N ASP A 27 4.60 3.97 7.23
CA ASP A 27 6.03 4.23 7.01
C ASP A 27 6.71 3.04 6.35
N ASP A 28 6.50 1.82 6.85
CA ASP A 28 7.05 0.60 6.27
C ASP A 28 6.62 0.40 4.81
N SER A 29 5.37 0.78 4.50
CA SER A 29 4.86 0.72 3.12
C SER A 29 5.59 1.70 2.20
N VAL A 30 5.93 2.90 2.68
CA VAL A 30 6.74 3.87 1.94
C VAL A 30 8.20 3.40 1.78
N VAL A 31 8.76 2.77 2.81
CA VAL A 31 10.09 2.13 2.73
C VAL A 31 10.08 1.03 1.67
N ALA A 32 9.03 0.19 1.63
CA ALA A 32 8.88 -0.84 0.62
C ALA A 32 8.79 -0.24 -0.80
N LEU A 33 8.09 0.88 -1.00
CA LEU A 33 8.04 1.56 -2.30
C LEU A 33 9.41 2.07 -2.74
N ASN A 34 10.22 2.62 -1.83
CA ASN A 34 11.59 3.02 -2.13
C ASN A 34 12.47 1.82 -2.50
N TRP A 35 12.29 0.68 -1.83
CA TRP A 35 12.97 -0.56 -2.19
C TRP A 35 12.55 -1.08 -3.58
N ILE A 36 11.25 -1.05 -3.91
CA ILE A 36 10.77 -1.45 -5.24
C ILE A 36 11.32 -0.51 -6.31
N LYS A 37 11.33 0.80 -6.06
CA LYS A 37 11.90 1.81 -6.97
C LYS A 37 13.36 1.50 -7.32
N SER A 38 14.17 1.05 -6.35
CA SER A 38 15.58 0.77 -6.62
C SER A 38 15.78 -0.43 -7.53
N ALA A 39 14.80 -1.34 -7.63
CA ALA A 39 14.84 -2.54 -8.46
C ALA A 39 16.14 -3.36 -8.29
N ASP A 40 16.72 -3.33 -7.09
CA ASP A 40 17.99 -4.03 -6.82
C ASP A 40 17.81 -5.53 -6.63
N ASP A 41 16.58 -5.97 -6.34
CA ASP A 41 16.25 -7.37 -6.13
C ASP A 41 16.16 -8.14 -7.46
N VAL A 42 16.76 -9.32 -7.50
CA VAL A 42 16.79 -10.20 -8.68
C VAL A 42 15.40 -10.59 -9.16
N TRP A 43 14.42 -10.72 -8.26
CA TRP A 43 13.04 -11.00 -8.64
C TRP A 43 12.41 -9.78 -9.28
N LEU A 44 12.62 -8.57 -8.74
CA LEU A 44 12.09 -7.34 -9.32
C LEU A 44 12.68 -7.06 -10.70
N ARG A 45 13.98 -7.32 -10.91
CA ARG A 45 14.64 -7.16 -12.21
C ARG A 45 14.11 -8.08 -13.31
N ARG A 46 13.46 -9.19 -12.95
CA ARG A 46 12.77 -10.04 -13.94
C ARG A 46 11.49 -9.40 -14.48
N PHE A 47 11.07 -8.27 -13.90
CA PHE A 47 9.92 -7.50 -14.33
C PHE A 47 10.40 -6.17 -14.91
N ASP A 48 10.25 -6.01 -16.21
CA ASP A 48 10.77 -4.85 -16.94
C ASP A 48 10.04 -3.54 -16.65
N ASP A 49 8.90 -3.57 -15.94
CA ASP A 49 8.00 -2.42 -15.88
C ASP A 49 7.44 -2.12 -14.48
N VAL A 50 8.26 -1.44 -13.67
CA VAL A 50 7.83 -0.82 -12.41
C VAL A 50 6.94 0.42 -12.61
N SER A 51 6.71 0.86 -13.84
CA SER A 51 5.81 1.99 -14.13
C SER A 51 4.32 1.61 -14.06
N LYS A 52 4.01 0.32 -13.86
CA LYS A 52 2.65 -0.21 -13.67
C LYS A 52 2.45 -0.75 -12.24
N CYS A 53 2.60 0.12 -11.26
CA CYS A 53 2.44 -0.24 -9.85
C CYS A 53 1.02 0.09 -9.34
N PHE A 54 0.47 -0.76 -8.49
CA PHE A 54 -0.79 -0.52 -7.76
C PHE A 54 -0.58 -0.84 -6.28
N LEU A 55 -1.12 0.00 -5.40
CA LEU A 55 -1.17 -0.31 -3.96
C LEU A 55 -2.48 -0.98 -3.65
N MET A 56 -2.44 -2.11 -2.95
CA MET A 56 -3.63 -2.85 -2.57
C MET A 56 -3.58 -3.27 -1.11
N GLY A 57 -4.72 -3.19 -0.44
CA GLY A 57 -4.88 -3.78 0.87
C GLY A 57 -6.33 -4.10 1.22
N THR A 58 -6.50 -5.04 2.16
CA THR A 58 -7.81 -5.43 2.69
C THR A 58 -7.93 -5.02 4.16
N CYS A 59 -9.11 -4.54 4.60
CA CYS A 59 -9.35 -4.14 5.99
C CYS A 59 -8.31 -3.10 6.45
N ALA A 60 -7.56 -3.35 7.52
CA ALA A 60 -6.48 -2.49 8.00
C ALA A 60 -5.41 -2.23 6.92
N GLY A 61 -5.12 -3.23 6.07
CA GLY A 61 -4.21 -3.06 4.95
C GLY A 61 -4.72 -2.06 3.91
N GLY A 62 -6.04 -1.93 3.75
CA GLY A 62 -6.65 -0.91 2.88
C GLY A 62 -6.42 0.50 3.42
N ASN A 63 -6.54 0.69 4.75
CA ASN A 63 -6.19 1.94 5.41
C ASN A 63 -4.70 2.29 5.21
N ILE A 64 -3.81 1.31 5.42
CA ILE A 64 -2.37 1.48 5.20
C ILE A 64 -2.06 1.85 3.75
N SER A 65 -2.67 1.16 2.79
CA SER A 65 -2.48 1.42 1.35
C SER A 65 -2.97 2.81 0.95
N TYR A 66 -4.08 3.27 1.54
CA TYR A 66 -4.59 4.62 1.35
C TYR A 66 -3.60 5.68 1.84
N HIS A 67 -3.12 5.55 3.09
CA HIS A 67 -2.18 6.53 3.65
C HIS A 67 -0.80 6.49 2.97
N ALA A 68 -0.30 5.31 2.60
CA ALA A 68 0.93 5.19 1.80
C ALA A 68 0.77 5.85 0.42
N GLY A 69 -0.37 5.62 -0.25
CA GLY A 69 -0.72 6.25 -1.51
C GLY A 69 -0.79 7.78 -1.43
N LEU A 70 -1.43 8.32 -0.39
CA LEU A 70 -1.50 9.76 -0.15
C LEU A 70 -0.11 10.38 0.07
N ARG A 71 0.79 9.68 0.75
CA ARG A 71 2.17 10.14 0.93
C ARG A 71 2.95 10.10 -0.37
N ALA A 72 2.80 9.02 -1.14
CA ALA A 72 3.45 8.90 -2.43
C ALA A 72 2.94 9.95 -3.44
N SER A 73 1.66 10.31 -3.41
CA SER A 73 1.10 11.34 -4.28
C SER A 73 1.61 12.75 -3.98
N ASN A 74 2.08 13.01 -2.76
CA ASN A 74 2.69 14.30 -2.40
C ASN A 74 4.18 14.38 -2.78
N ALA A 75 4.77 13.27 -3.23
CA ALA A 75 6.20 13.15 -3.53
C ALA A 75 6.42 12.28 -4.78
N VAL A 76 5.58 12.42 -5.81
CA VAL A 76 5.57 11.54 -6.99
C VAL A 76 6.95 11.46 -7.67
N ASP A 77 7.64 12.59 -7.78
CA ASP A 77 8.95 12.67 -8.41
C ASP A 77 10.02 11.87 -7.65
N ASP A 78 9.86 11.70 -6.34
CA ASP A 78 10.76 10.90 -5.50
C ASP A 78 10.63 9.39 -5.80
N PHE A 79 9.55 8.95 -6.47
CA PHE A 79 9.33 7.53 -6.76
C PHE A 79 9.80 7.10 -8.16
N VAL A 80 10.20 8.01 -9.05
CA VAL A 80 10.69 7.65 -10.41
C VAL A 80 11.83 6.63 -10.34
N PRO A 81 11.80 5.50 -11.09
CA PRO A 81 10.89 5.19 -12.20
C PRO A 81 9.56 4.50 -11.83
N LEU A 82 9.33 4.18 -10.56
CA LEU A 82 8.09 3.58 -10.06
C LEU A 82 6.92 4.57 -10.26
N LYS A 83 5.87 4.15 -10.96
CA LYS A 83 4.64 4.94 -11.12
C LYS A 83 3.46 4.18 -10.56
N ILE A 84 2.76 4.82 -9.61
CA ILE A 84 1.55 4.26 -9.00
C ILE A 84 0.36 4.67 -9.87
N GLY A 85 -0.21 3.69 -10.57
CA GLY A 85 -1.35 3.87 -11.47
C GLY A 85 -2.71 3.88 -10.73
N GLY A 86 -2.76 3.46 -9.47
CA GLY A 86 -3.98 3.51 -8.67
C GLY A 86 -3.90 2.77 -7.34
N LEU A 87 -5.00 2.86 -6.59
CA LEU A 87 -5.20 2.19 -5.30
C LEU A 87 -6.36 1.19 -5.41
N ILE A 88 -6.18 -0.01 -4.86
CA ILE A 88 -7.21 -1.04 -4.74
C ILE A 88 -7.52 -1.21 -3.25
N LEU A 89 -8.55 -0.51 -2.78
CA LEU A 89 -8.92 -0.49 -1.36
C LEU A 89 -10.08 -1.47 -1.12
N HIS A 90 -9.76 -2.69 -0.71
CA HIS A 90 -10.75 -3.75 -0.52
C HIS A 90 -11.29 -3.72 0.92
N HIS A 91 -12.51 -3.22 1.13
CA HIS A 91 -13.12 -3.03 2.45
C HIS A 91 -12.15 -2.33 3.44
N PRO A 92 -11.64 -1.12 3.12
CA PRO A 92 -10.64 -0.46 3.96
C PRO A 92 -11.23 -0.11 5.33
N LEU A 93 -10.45 -0.32 6.39
CA LEU A 93 -10.88 -0.01 7.74
C LEU A 93 -10.72 1.49 8.02
N PHE A 94 -11.85 2.18 8.17
CA PHE A 94 -11.91 3.55 8.68
C PHE A 94 -12.91 3.61 9.83
N GLY A 95 -12.73 4.58 10.71
CA GLY A 95 -13.61 4.81 11.84
C GLY A 95 -13.54 6.25 12.30
N GLY A 96 -14.46 6.64 13.17
CA GLY A 96 -14.55 7.97 13.74
C GLY A 96 -15.18 7.94 15.12
N VAL A 97 -15.06 9.05 15.84
CA VAL A 97 -15.76 9.22 17.14
C VAL A 97 -17.28 9.24 16.94
N GLN A 98 -17.73 9.90 15.87
CA GLN A 98 -19.12 9.91 15.46
C GLN A 98 -19.42 8.63 14.67
N LYS A 99 -20.48 7.93 15.07
CA LYS A 99 -20.96 6.73 14.37
C LYS A 99 -21.49 7.10 12.99
N ALA A 100 -21.19 6.28 12.00
CA ALA A 100 -21.84 6.35 10.70
C ALA A 100 -23.31 5.94 10.83
N ALA A 101 -24.16 6.40 9.89
CA ALA A 101 -25.58 6.05 9.90
C ALA A 101 -25.82 4.53 9.89
N SER A 102 -24.98 3.78 9.20
CA SER A 102 -25.00 2.31 9.16
C SER A 102 -24.67 1.64 10.50
N GLU A 103 -24.04 2.36 11.44
CA GLU A 103 -23.69 1.85 12.78
C GLU A 103 -24.74 2.20 13.85
N LEU A 104 -25.80 2.93 13.48
CA LEU A 104 -26.87 3.33 14.38
C LEU A 104 -28.01 2.32 14.49
N THR A 105 -28.10 1.37 13.57
CA THR A 105 -29.18 0.37 13.51
C THR A 105 -28.57 -1.02 13.41
N ILE A 106 -29.01 -1.94 14.26
CA ILE A 106 -28.62 -3.36 14.29
C ILE A 106 -29.85 -4.19 14.00
#